data_AF-A0ABD5SAW0-F1
#
_entry.id   AF-A0ABD5SAW0-F1
#
_cell.length_a   1.000
_cell.length_b   1.000
_cell.length_c   1.000
_cell.angle_alpha   90.00
_cell.angle_beta   90.00
_cell.angle_gamma   90.00
#
_symmetry.space_group_name_H-M   'P 1'
#
loop_
_entity.id
_entity.type
_entity.pdbx_description
1 polymer ?
#
loop_
_entity_poly.entity_id
_entity_poly.type
_entity_poly.pdbx_seq_one_letter_code
_entity_poly.pdbx_strand_id
1 'polypeptide(L)' 'LNAAHEGSTAAGMALERRAWSGLFGTHDQREGMRAFVEKRDPEFE' A
#
# COMPACT_ATOMS: atom_id res chain seq x y z
N LEU A 1 -3.28 9.74 -5.09
CA LEU A 1 -3.52 11.11 -4.61
C LEU A 1 -4.14 12.00 -5.68
N ASN A 2 -3.57 12.11 -6.89
CA ASN A 2 -4.14 12.94 -7.97
C ASN A 2 -5.60 12.60 -8.32
N ALA A 3 -5.98 11.32 -8.39
CA ALA A 3 -7.37 10.91 -8.66
C ALA A 3 -8.39 11.26 -7.55
N ALA A 4 -7.93 11.45 -6.32
CA ALA A 4 -8.79 11.91 -5.21
C ALA A 4 -8.91 13.45 -5.19
N HIS A 5 -7.93 14.16 -5.78
CA HIS A 5 -7.92 15.61 -5.92
C HIS A 5 -8.66 16.10 -7.18
N GLU A 6 -8.63 15.32 -8.26
CA GLU A 6 -9.24 15.64 -9.56
C GLU A 6 -10.59 14.92 -9.77
N GLY A 7 -10.94 13.97 -8.90
CA GLY A 7 -12.16 13.15 -8.97
C GLY A 7 -12.99 13.18 -7.68
N SER A 8 -14.09 12.42 -7.64
CA SER A 8 -14.91 12.32 -6.42
C SER A 8 -14.20 11.50 -5.34
N THR A 9 -14.50 11.78 -4.07
CA THR A 9 -13.95 11.02 -2.92
C THR A 9 -14.18 9.50 -3.07
N ALA A 10 -15.33 9.11 -3.62
CA ALA A 10 -15.64 7.70 -3.91
C ALA A 10 -14.72 7.08 -4.97
N ALA A 11 -14.34 7.83 -6.00
CA ALA A 11 -13.39 7.38 -7.01
C ALA A 11 -11.97 7.24 -6.44
N GLY A 12 -11.55 8.19 -5.58
CA GLY A 12 -10.28 8.10 -4.84
C GLY A 12 -10.21 6.84 -3.97
N MET A 13 -11.25 6.57 -3.20
CA MET A 13 -11.33 5.38 -2.33
C MET A 13 -11.31 4.06 -3.12
N ALA A 14 -11.99 3.99 -4.28
CA ALA A 14 -11.98 2.81 -5.13
C ALA A 14 -10.57 2.55 -5.72
N LEU A 15 -9.88 3.61 -6.13
CA LEU A 15 -8.51 3.53 -6.62
C LEU A 15 -7.55 3.05 -5.52
N GLU A 16 -7.63 3.64 -4.32
CA GLU A 16 -6.79 3.25 -3.18
C GLU A 16 -7.00 1.80 -2.79
N ARG A 17 -8.25 1.32 -2.74
CA ARG A 17 -8.56 -0.08 -2.45
C ARG A 17 -7.93 -1.03 -3.47
N ARG A 18 -8.00 -0.68 -4.77
CA ARG A 18 -7.41 -1.51 -5.84
C ARG A 18 -5.89 -1.50 -5.78
N ALA A 19 -5.27 -0.33 -5.64
CA ALA A 19 -3.82 -0.20 -5.54
C ALA A 19 -3.29 -0.95 -4.32
N TRP A 20 -3.93 -0.77 -3.16
CA TRP A 20 -3.58 -1.46 -1.92
C TRP A 20 -3.67 -2.98 -2.07
N SER A 21 -4.75 -3.49 -2.69
CA SER A 21 -4.91 -4.93 -2.94
C SER A 21 -3.80 -5.51 -3.83
N GLY A 22 -3.27 -4.73 -4.78
CA GLY A 22 -2.18 -5.15 -5.67
C GLY A 22 -0.80 -5.22 -5.01
N LEU A 23 -0.61 -4.60 -3.85
CA LEU A 23 0.64 -4.67 -3.09
C LEU A 23 0.73 -5.96 -2.25
N PHE A 24 -0.41 -6.61 -1.96
CA PHE A 24 -0.41 -7.89 -1.25
C PHE A 24 0.19 -8.97 -2.16
N GLY A 25 1.39 -9.44 -1.80
CA GLY A 25 2.08 -10.51 -2.49
C GLY A 25 3.46 -10.15 -3.04
N THR A 26 3.86 -8.86 -3.00
CA THR A 26 5.24 -8.49 -3.30
C THR A 26 6.18 -8.93 -2.17
N HIS A 27 7.47 -9.04 -2.48
CA HIS A 27 8.48 -9.33 -1.48
C HIS A 27 8.51 -8.23 -0.40
N ASP A 28 8.59 -6.96 -0.83
CA ASP A 28 8.67 -5.80 0.06
C ASP A 28 7.45 -5.64 0.96
N GLN A 29 6.25 -5.95 0.48
CA GLN A 29 5.06 -5.84 1.31
C GLN A 29 5.11 -6.85 2.47
N ARG A 30 5.58 -8.08 2.21
CA ARG A 30 5.72 -9.10 3.25
C ARG A 30 6.84 -8.76 4.23
N GLU A 31 7.94 -8.24 3.72
CA GLU A 31 9.10 -7.83 4.51
C GLU A 31 8.77 -6.63 5.41
N GLY A 32 8.11 -5.59 4.89
CA GLY A 32 7.64 -4.46 5.68
C GLY A 32 6.71 -4.87 6.81
N MET A 33 5.77 -5.79 6.55
CA MET A 33 4.86 -6.31 7.56
C MET A 33 5.58 -7.13 8.64
N ARG A 34 6.56 -7.96 8.23
CA ARG A 34 7.37 -8.77 9.15
C ARG A 34 8.27 -7.88 10.02
N ALA A 35 9.00 -6.96 9.42
CA ALA A 35 9.87 -6.02 10.12
C ALA A 35 9.11 -5.17 11.15
N PHE A 36 7.89 -4.73 10.81
CA PHE A 36 7.02 -4.01 11.74
C PHE A 36 6.66 -4.83 12.98
N VAL A 37 6.27 -6.11 12.81
CA VAL A 37 5.96 -7.02 13.93
C VAL A 37 7.20 -7.31 14.77
N GLU A 38 8.35 -7.48 14.13
CA GLU A 38 9.64 -7.79 14.75
C GLU A 38 10.34 -6.55 15.35
N LYS A 39 9.80 -5.34 15.13
CA LYS A 39 10.37 -4.04 15.55
C LYS A 39 11.81 -3.83 15.09
N ARG A 40 12.08 -4.18 13.84
CA ARG A 40 13.34 -3.91 13.15
C ARG A 40 13.08 -3.07 11.89
N ASP A 41 14.14 -2.50 11.34
CA ASP A 41 14.04 -1.81 10.06
C ASP A 41 13.80 -2.82 8.92
N PRO A 42 12.93 -2.51 7.95
CA PRO A 42 12.67 -3.36 6.80
C PRO A 42 13.77 -3.22 5.73
N GLU A 43 14.10 -4.33 5.07
CA GLU A 43 15.01 -4.36 3.92
C GLU A 43 14.21 -4.54 2.62
N PHE A 44 14.06 -3.45 1.85
CA PHE A 44 13.34 -3.46 0.57
C PHE A 44 14.31 -3.67 -0.61
N GLU A 45 13.87 -4.36 -1.68
CA GLU A 45 14.67 -4.64 -2.89
C GLU A 45 14.13 -3.97 -4.16
#